data_AF-Q17W97-F1
#
_entry.id   AF-Q17W97-F1
#
_cell.length_a   1.000
_cell.length_b   1.000
_cell.length_c   1.000
_cell.angle_alpha   90.00
_cell.angle_beta   90.00
_cell.angle_gamma   90.00
#
_symmetry.space_group_name_H-M   'P 1'
#
loop_
_entity.id
_entity.type
_entity.pdbx_description
1 polymer ?
#
loop_
_entity_poly.entity_id
_entity_poly.type
_entity_poly.pdbx_seq_one_letter_code
_entity_poly.pdbx_strand_id
1 'polypeptide(L)'
;MKFSTQPLSNNELKRLAPSLFTAEPYYEASDKYHFISTIDIIEEIRFHAWYPVAVSEASVRNEDKEGYQQHYVRFRYLDDFLRPSENCVELLLFNSHDRSKCFTISAGVFRFVCANGLVVADEVFESYQIKHIGEKANGVAVAIPSIVQAKDKIMDKISTFSQITLTEQDKISFAS
;
A
#
# COMPACT_ATOMS: atom_id res chain seq x y z
N MET A 1 0.66 14.39 4.97
CA MET A 1 0.13 13.10 5.48
C MET A 1 0.62 12.90 6.92
N LYS A 2 -0.26 12.60 7.90
CA LYS A 2 0.14 12.32 9.30
C LYS A 2 0.24 10.81 9.48
N PHE A 3 1.38 10.32 10.00
CA PHE A 3 1.52 8.92 10.42
C PHE A 3 0.90 8.78 11.81
N SER A 4 0.02 7.79 11.97
CA SER A 4 -0.43 7.40 13.31
C SER A 4 0.56 6.40 13.88
N THR A 5 0.92 6.55 15.15
CA THR A 5 1.66 5.54 15.92
C THR A 5 0.78 4.35 16.30
N GLN A 6 -0.51 4.40 15.95
CA GLN A 6 -1.51 3.36 16.18
C GLN A 6 -2.29 3.05 14.88
N PRO A 7 -2.85 1.85 14.74
CA PRO A 7 -3.79 1.52 13.67
C PRO A 7 -4.91 2.56 13.50
N LEU A 8 -5.22 2.93 12.26
CA LEU A 8 -6.35 3.77 11.91
C LEU A 8 -7.66 2.95 11.93
N SER A 9 -8.65 3.46 12.64
CA SER A 9 -10.02 2.94 12.65
C SER A 9 -10.78 3.28 11.36
N ASN A 10 -11.88 2.59 11.08
CA ASN A 10 -12.73 2.91 9.91
C ASN A 10 -13.31 4.33 9.95
N ASN A 11 -13.60 4.84 11.14
CA ASN A 11 -14.05 6.23 11.31
C ASN A 11 -12.95 7.22 10.90
N GLU A 12 -11.70 6.94 11.26
CA GLU A 12 -10.57 7.77 10.85
C GLU A 12 -10.27 7.65 9.35
N LEU A 13 -10.31 6.44 8.80
CA LEU A 13 -10.19 6.22 7.37
C LEU A 13 -11.24 7.00 6.61
N LYS A 14 -12.52 6.92 7.02
CA LYS A 14 -13.63 7.61 6.36
C LYS A 14 -13.49 9.13 6.43
N ARG A 15 -12.94 9.65 7.53
CA ARG A 15 -12.68 11.09 7.68
C ARG A 15 -11.51 11.57 6.83
N LEU A 16 -10.46 10.77 6.67
CA LEU A 16 -9.22 11.16 5.99
C LEU A 16 -9.23 10.85 4.49
N ALA A 17 -9.94 9.81 4.08
CA ALA A 17 -10.11 9.38 2.70
C ALA A 17 -11.50 8.74 2.50
N PRO A 18 -12.57 9.54 2.45
CA PRO A 18 -13.94 9.04 2.24
C PRO A 18 -14.08 8.18 0.97
N SER A 19 -13.27 8.40 -0.07
CA SER A 19 -13.37 7.62 -1.32
C SER A 19 -13.13 6.12 -1.13
N LEU A 20 -12.50 5.70 -0.03
CA LEU A 20 -12.31 4.28 0.28
C LEU A 20 -13.61 3.51 0.48
N PHE A 21 -14.68 4.21 0.89
CA PHE A 21 -15.97 3.63 1.27
C PHE A 21 -17.02 3.74 0.16
N THR A 22 -16.64 4.24 -1.01
CA THR A 22 -17.49 4.25 -2.18
C THR A 22 -17.75 2.80 -2.62
N ALA A 23 -19.01 2.47 -2.88
CA ALA A 23 -19.43 1.10 -3.17
C ALA A 23 -19.53 0.79 -4.67
N GLU A 24 -19.47 1.83 -5.51
CA GLU A 24 -19.69 1.75 -6.95
C GLU A 24 -18.62 2.55 -7.70
N PRO A 25 -18.30 2.22 -8.95
CA PRO A 25 -17.41 3.05 -9.76
C PRO A 25 -18.07 4.38 -10.14
N TYR A 26 -17.25 5.33 -10.59
CA TYR A 26 -17.74 6.57 -11.20
C TYR A 26 -18.68 6.26 -12.37
N TYR A 27 -19.77 7.03 -12.51
CA TYR A 27 -20.89 6.70 -13.41
C TYR A 27 -20.53 6.49 -14.89
N GLU A 28 -19.42 7.07 -15.37
CA GLU A 28 -18.91 6.84 -16.73
C GLU A 28 -18.07 5.57 -16.89
N ALA A 29 -17.94 4.76 -15.85
CA ALA A 29 -17.33 3.45 -15.96
C ALA A 29 -18.19 2.55 -16.85
N SER A 30 -17.58 2.00 -17.90
CA SER A 30 -18.25 1.04 -18.78
C SER A 30 -18.51 -0.30 -18.07
N ASP A 31 -19.39 -1.13 -18.61
CA ASP A 31 -19.68 -2.49 -18.11
C ASP A 31 -18.46 -3.43 -18.03
N LYS A 32 -17.38 -3.09 -18.76
CA LYS A 32 -16.11 -3.83 -18.70
C LYS A 32 -15.26 -3.47 -17.47
N TYR A 33 -15.66 -2.46 -16.71
CA TYR A 33 -14.93 -1.99 -15.54
C TYR A 33 -15.21 -2.91 -14.36
N HIS A 34 -14.15 -3.55 -13.85
CA HIS A 34 -14.20 -4.36 -12.66
C HIS A 34 -13.89 -3.50 -11.43
N PHE A 35 -14.92 -3.27 -10.61
CA PHE A 35 -14.79 -2.52 -9.38
C PHE A 35 -14.03 -3.32 -8.32
N ILE A 36 -13.04 -2.68 -7.68
CA ILE A 36 -12.29 -3.25 -6.56
C ILE A 36 -12.58 -2.36 -5.35
N SER A 37 -13.40 -2.89 -4.43
CA SER A 37 -13.78 -2.21 -3.19
C SER A 37 -12.59 -2.09 -2.27
N THR A 38 -12.09 -0.87 -2.06
CA THR A 38 -10.87 -0.68 -1.27
C THR A 38 -11.10 -1.00 0.20
N ILE A 39 -12.28 -0.70 0.75
CA ILE A 39 -12.60 -1.05 2.14
C ILE A 39 -12.61 -2.57 2.36
N ASP A 40 -13.15 -3.35 1.42
CA ASP A 40 -13.16 -4.81 1.55
C ASP A 40 -11.72 -5.38 1.55
N ILE A 41 -10.84 -4.83 0.70
CA ILE A 41 -9.42 -5.18 0.71
C ILE A 41 -8.75 -4.81 2.02
N ILE A 42 -9.07 -3.64 2.61
CA ILE A 42 -8.52 -3.23 3.90
C ILE A 42 -8.93 -4.23 5.00
N GLU A 43 -10.20 -4.64 5.03
CA GLU A 43 -10.67 -5.61 6.02
C GLU A 43 -10.06 -7.01 5.82
N GLU A 44 -9.88 -7.44 4.57
CA GLU A 44 -9.17 -8.69 4.26
C GLU A 44 -7.71 -8.63 4.74
N ILE A 45 -7.01 -7.54 4.48
CA ILE A 45 -5.62 -7.34 4.94
C ILE A 45 -5.54 -7.32 6.48
N ARG A 46 -6.53 -6.73 7.16
CA ARG A 46 -6.62 -6.75 8.64
C ARG A 46 -6.80 -8.15 9.22
N PHE A 47 -7.54 -9.02 8.53
CA PHE A 47 -7.66 -10.42 8.92
C PHE A 47 -6.29 -11.12 9.00
N HIS A 48 -5.32 -10.66 8.20
CA HIS A 48 -3.93 -11.12 8.22
C HIS A 48 -3.01 -10.29 9.15
N ALA A 49 -3.58 -9.60 10.14
CA ALA A 49 -2.86 -8.79 11.14
C ALA A 49 -2.05 -7.61 10.58
N TRP A 50 -2.42 -7.13 9.39
CA TRP A 50 -1.89 -5.91 8.81
C TRP A 50 -2.88 -4.76 8.97
N TYR A 51 -2.43 -3.66 9.57
CA TYR A 51 -3.30 -2.56 9.95
C TYR A 51 -2.92 -1.26 9.23
N PRO A 52 -3.90 -0.49 8.76
CA PRO A 52 -3.64 0.78 8.10
C PRO A 52 -3.07 1.78 9.11
N VAL A 53 -1.98 2.45 8.78
CA VAL A 53 -1.30 3.45 9.64
C VAL A 53 -1.27 4.84 9.04
N ALA A 54 -1.50 4.93 7.74
CA ALA A 54 -1.58 6.18 7.01
C ALA A 54 -2.52 6.00 5.83
N VAL A 55 -3.32 7.02 5.56
CA VAL A 55 -4.22 7.09 4.41
C VAL A 55 -4.19 8.49 3.80
N SER A 56 -4.39 8.58 2.49
CA SER A 56 -4.57 9.84 1.78
C SER A 56 -5.37 9.60 0.50
N GLU A 57 -6.08 10.63 0.05
CA GLU A 57 -6.69 10.67 -1.27
C GLU A 57 -6.25 11.93 -2.02
N ALA A 58 -6.32 11.90 -3.35
CA ALA A 58 -5.91 13.00 -4.18
C ALA A 58 -6.95 14.13 -4.18
N SER A 59 -6.49 15.38 -4.26
CA SER A 59 -7.38 16.51 -4.48
C SER A 59 -8.09 16.39 -5.82
N VAL A 60 -9.36 16.77 -5.84
CA VAL A 60 -10.21 16.70 -7.02
C VAL A 60 -10.14 18.01 -7.79
N ARG A 61 -9.97 17.93 -9.11
CA ARG A 61 -10.05 19.09 -10.02
C ARG A 61 -11.39 19.18 -10.74
N ASN A 62 -12.04 18.03 -10.95
CA ASN A 62 -13.38 17.94 -11.51
C ASN A 62 -14.32 17.46 -10.41
N GLU A 63 -15.18 18.35 -9.91
CA GLU A 63 -16.09 18.11 -8.77
C GLU A 63 -16.95 16.85 -8.95
N ASP A 64 -17.28 16.46 -10.19
CA ASP A 64 -18.03 15.23 -10.46
C ASP A 64 -17.30 13.96 -9.96
N LYS A 65 -15.97 14.02 -9.84
CA LYS A 65 -15.12 12.90 -9.41
C LYS A 65 -14.90 12.86 -7.89
N GLU A 66 -15.48 13.78 -7.13
CA GLU A 66 -15.40 13.78 -5.67
C GLU A 66 -15.95 12.47 -5.09
N GLY A 67 -15.16 11.82 -4.24
CA GLY A 67 -15.48 10.50 -3.69
C GLY A 67 -14.99 9.31 -4.54
N TYR A 68 -14.39 9.55 -5.71
CA TYR A 68 -13.86 8.49 -6.59
C TYR A 68 -12.36 8.63 -6.87
N GLN A 69 -11.73 9.68 -6.32
CA GLN A 69 -10.31 9.99 -6.50
C GLN A 69 -9.35 8.83 -6.21
N GLN A 70 -8.14 8.98 -6.74
CA GLN A 70 -7.01 8.13 -6.38
C GLN A 70 -6.78 8.21 -4.88
N HIS A 71 -6.58 7.06 -4.26
CA HIS A 71 -6.33 6.95 -2.84
C HIS A 71 -5.23 5.94 -2.55
N TYR A 72 -4.68 6.09 -1.36
CA TYR A 72 -3.50 5.39 -0.89
C TYR A 72 -3.69 4.96 0.55
N VAL A 73 -3.27 3.73 0.85
CA VAL A 73 -3.26 3.17 2.20
C VAL A 73 -1.91 2.52 2.46
N ARG A 74 -1.30 2.85 3.60
CA ARG A 74 -0.09 2.22 4.13
C ARG A 74 -0.47 1.29 5.27
N PHE A 75 0.05 0.08 5.25
CA PHE A 75 -0.17 -0.90 6.32
C PHE A 75 1.13 -1.27 7.03
N ARG A 76 0.99 -1.58 8.32
CA ARG A 76 2.03 -2.20 9.15
C ARG A 76 1.49 -3.46 9.79
N TYR A 77 2.38 -4.42 10.02
CA TYR A 77 2.01 -5.62 10.72
C TYR A 77 1.89 -5.37 12.23
N LEU A 78 1.01 -6.10 12.91
CA LEU A 78 0.70 -5.89 14.33
C LEU A 78 1.94 -5.84 15.24
N ASP A 79 2.91 -6.72 15.00
CA ASP A 79 4.11 -6.81 15.84
C ASP A 79 5.01 -5.58 15.75
N ASP A 80 4.96 -4.84 14.63
CA ASP A 80 5.80 -3.65 14.43
C ASP A 80 5.33 -2.46 15.28
N PHE A 81 4.11 -2.51 15.82
CA PHE A 81 3.62 -1.54 16.80
C PHE A 81 4.13 -1.84 18.22
N LEU A 82 4.34 -3.13 18.53
CA LEU A 82 4.87 -3.57 19.82
C LEU A 82 6.40 -3.45 19.88
N ARG A 83 7.06 -3.64 18.73
CA ARG A 83 8.51 -3.60 18.59
C ARG A 83 8.90 -2.75 17.38
N PRO A 84 8.90 -1.42 17.52
CA PRO A 84 9.30 -0.53 16.42
C PRO A 84 10.73 -0.84 15.99
N SER A 85 10.95 -1.12 14.70
CA SER A 85 12.27 -1.28 14.09
C SER A 85 12.54 -0.14 13.11
N GLU A 86 13.81 0.15 12.84
CA GLU A 86 14.19 1.14 11.82
C GLU A 86 13.73 0.72 10.41
N ASN A 87 13.72 -0.59 10.14
CA ASN A 87 13.32 -1.19 8.87
C ASN A 87 12.03 -2.00 9.07
N CYS A 88 10.88 -1.31 9.07
CA CYS A 88 9.58 -1.96 9.08
C CYS A 88 9.19 -2.37 7.67
N VAL A 89 8.76 -3.63 7.50
CA VAL A 89 8.11 -4.08 6.26
C VAL A 89 6.69 -3.54 6.24
N GLU A 90 6.29 -2.98 5.12
CA GLU A 90 4.99 -2.34 4.98
C GLU A 90 4.33 -2.76 3.68
N LEU A 91 3.00 -2.65 3.66
CA LEU A 91 2.23 -2.77 2.42
C LEU A 91 1.78 -1.39 1.97
N LEU A 92 1.91 -1.12 0.68
CA LEU A 92 1.36 0.06 0.05
C LEU A 92 0.28 -0.33 -0.93
N LEU A 93 -0.92 0.20 -0.73
CA LEU A 93 -2.06 0.03 -1.63
C LEU A 93 -2.34 1.35 -2.33
N PHE A 94 -2.52 1.31 -3.65
CA PHE A 94 -3.10 2.40 -4.43
C PHE A 94 -4.28 1.89 -5.23
N ASN A 95 -5.34 2.69 -5.31
CA ASN A 95 -6.51 2.38 -6.12
C ASN A 95 -7.24 3.69 -6.51
N SER A 96 -8.15 3.63 -7.48
CA SER A 96 -9.13 4.68 -7.70
C SER A 96 -10.43 4.10 -8.23
N HIS A 97 -11.53 4.81 -7.99
CA HIS A 97 -12.85 4.39 -8.45
C HIS A 97 -13.32 5.18 -9.68
N ASP A 98 -12.51 6.13 -10.15
CA ASP A 98 -12.76 6.99 -11.31
C ASP A 98 -12.00 6.57 -12.59
N ARG A 99 -11.43 5.35 -12.61
CA ARG A 99 -10.60 4.78 -13.70
C ARG A 99 -9.21 5.39 -13.89
N SER A 100 -8.81 6.38 -13.09
CA SER A 100 -7.52 7.06 -13.26
C SER A 100 -6.32 6.27 -12.73
N LYS A 101 -6.55 5.28 -11.86
CA LYS A 101 -5.52 4.39 -11.31
C LYS A 101 -6.02 2.95 -11.38
N CYS A 102 -5.06 2.03 -11.47
CA CYS A 102 -5.32 0.60 -11.29
C CYS A 102 -5.05 0.23 -9.84
N PHE A 103 -5.67 -0.85 -9.36
CA PHE A 103 -5.31 -1.41 -8.07
C PHE A 103 -3.85 -1.89 -8.12
N THR A 104 -3.04 -1.41 -7.18
CA THR A 104 -1.68 -1.89 -6.96
C THR A 104 -1.45 -2.14 -5.48
N ILE A 105 -0.80 -3.25 -5.14
CA ILE A 105 -0.33 -3.52 -3.78
C ILE A 105 1.12 -3.99 -3.81
N SER A 106 1.97 -3.42 -2.97
CA SER A 106 3.40 -3.78 -2.88
C SER A 106 3.87 -3.95 -1.44
N ALA A 107 4.83 -4.86 -1.25
CA ALA A 107 5.50 -5.12 0.02
C ALA A 107 6.96 -4.66 -0.07
N GLY A 108 7.40 -3.88 0.91
CA GLY A 108 8.71 -3.24 0.87
C GLY A 108 9.13 -2.61 2.19
N VAL A 109 10.39 -2.18 2.24
CA VAL A 109 10.87 -1.24 3.24
C VAL A 109 10.85 0.14 2.60
N PHE A 110 10.04 1.03 3.16
CA PHE A 110 9.76 2.33 2.54
C PHE A 110 10.20 3.48 3.42
N ARG A 111 11.17 4.26 2.93
CA ARG A 111 11.54 5.55 3.50
C ARG A 111 10.73 6.65 2.85
N PHE A 112 10.16 7.51 3.69
CA PHE A 112 9.35 8.62 3.22
C PHE A 112 10.22 9.84 2.96
N VAL A 113 10.05 10.48 1.80
CA VAL A 113 10.92 11.61 1.40
C VAL A 113 10.16 12.94 1.39
N CYS A 114 8.83 12.96 1.18
CA CYS A 114 8.06 14.21 1.31
C CYS A 114 6.56 14.00 1.55
N ALA A 115 5.93 14.98 2.25
CA ALA A 115 4.52 14.99 2.68
C ALA A 115 3.45 14.78 1.59
N ASN A 116 3.85 14.80 0.31
CA ASN A 116 3.01 14.64 -0.88
C ASN A 116 2.77 13.18 -1.29
N GLY A 117 3.17 12.22 -0.46
CA GLY A 117 2.99 10.79 -0.78
C GLY A 117 4.08 10.23 -1.69
N LEU A 118 5.21 10.93 -1.87
CA LEU A 118 6.39 10.35 -2.50
C LEU A 118 7.00 9.33 -1.54
N VAL A 119 6.92 8.07 -1.93
CA VAL A 119 7.51 6.96 -1.21
C VAL A 119 8.71 6.48 -2.00
N VAL A 120 9.89 6.49 -1.37
CA VAL A 120 11.07 5.80 -1.91
C VAL A 120 11.13 4.44 -1.24
N ALA A 121 11.06 3.41 -2.06
CA ALA A 121 11.38 2.07 -1.61
C ALA A 121 12.89 1.97 -1.49
N ASP A 122 13.37 1.57 -0.32
CA ASP A 122 14.75 1.05 -0.24
C ASP A 122 14.83 -0.26 -1.02
N GLU A 123 13.79 -1.09 -0.86
CA GLU A 123 13.61 -2.32 -1.61
C GLU A 123 12.12 -2.66 -1.71
N VAL A 124 11.67 -3.00 -2.93
CA VAL A 124 10.35 -3.62 -3.16
C VAL A 124 10.58 -5.09 -3.41
N PHE A 125 10.01 -5.94 -2.55
CA PHE A 125 10.22 -7.38 -2.63
C PHE A 125 9.14 -8.07 -3.45
N GLU A 126 7.91 -7.58 -3.38
CA GLU A 126 6.77 -8.14 -4.08
C GLU A 126 5.77 -7.04 -4.45
N SER A 127 5.15 -7.13 -5.63
CA SER A 127 4.21 -6.14 -6.12
C SER A 127 3.22 -6.75 -7.10
N TYR A 128 1.94 -6.40 -6.96
CA TYR A 128 0.87 -6.78 -7.87
C TYR A 128 0.21 -5.55 -8.45
N GLN A 129 -0.12 -5.63 -9.74
CA GLN A 129 -0.88 -4.61 -10.46
C GLN A 129 -2.07 -5.25 -11.18
N ILE A 130 -3.27 -4.80 -10.84
CA ILE A 130 -4.53 -5.36 -11.33
C ILE A 130 -5.29 -4.25 -12.05
N LYS A 131 -5.45 -4.42 -13.37
CA LYS A 131 -6.24 -3.48 -14.17
C LYS A 131 -7.73 -3.72 -13.92
N HIS A 132 -8.50 -2.64 -13.86
CA HIS A 132 -9.96 -2.70 -13.80
C HIS A 132 -10.62 -3.13 -15.12
N ILE A 133 -9.87 -3.66 -16.10
CA ILE A 133 -10.40 -4.07 -17.41
C ILE A 133 -9.83 -5.44 -17.75
N GLY A 134 -10.70 -6.37 -18.20
CA GLY A 134 -10.35 -7.70 -18.72
C GLY A 134 -10.62 -8.86 -17.74
N GLU A 135 -10.40 -10.10 -18.20
CA GLU A 135 -10.59 -11.35 -17.44
C GLU A 135 -9.51 -11.57 -16.36
N LYS A 136 -9.39 -10.65 -15.42
CA LYS A 136 -8.54 -10.79 -14.23
C LYS A 136 -9.31 -10.58 -12.94
N ALA A 137 -10.59 -10.96 -12.92
CA ALA A 137 -11.45 -10.90 -11.73
C ALA A 137 -10.84 -11.63 -10.51
N ASN A 138 -9.93 -12.59 -10.73
CA ASN A 138 -9.20 -13.30 -9.65
C ASN A 138 -7.83 -12.72 -9.31
N GLY A 139 -7.42 -11.58 -9.88
CA GLY A 139 -6.12 -10.98 -9.59
C GLY A 139 -5.95 -10.67 -8.10
N VAL A 140 -7.02 -10.16 -7.46
CA VAL A 140 -7.02 -9.79 -6.04
C VAL A 140 -6.94 -11.04 -5.17
N ALA A 141 -7.77 -12.05 -5.48
CA ALA A 141 -7.82 -13.31 -4.75
C ALA A 141 -6.49 -14.08 -4.73
N VAL A 142 -5.60 -13.83 -5.70
CA VAL A 142 -4.22 -14.36 -5.71
C VAL A 142 -3.25 -13.39 -5.03
N ALA A 143 -3.37 -12.10 -5.30
CA ALA A 143 -2.42 -11.09 -4.84
C ALA A 143 -2.45 -10.90 -3.32
N ILE A 144 -3.63 -10.80 -2.70
CA ILE A 144 -3.75 -10.50 -1.27
C ILE A 144 -3.16 -11.63 -0.42
N PRO A 145 -3.55 -12.91 -0.58
CA PRO A 145 -2.97 -13.98 0.23
C PRO A 145 -1.46 -14.13 0.05
N SER A 146 -0.95 -13.87 -1.16
CA SER A 146 0.50 -13.95 -1.44
C SER A 146 1.26 -12.84 -0.73
N ILE A 147 0.80 -11.59 -0.84
CA ILE A 147 1.56 -10.45 -0.36
C ILE A 147 1.51 -10.28 1.17
N VAL A 148 0.42 -10.68 1.82
CA VAL A 148 0.32 -10.63 3.30
C VAL A 148 1.27 -11.65 3.97
N GLN A 149 1.67 -12.70 3.25
CA GLN A 149 2.67 -13.69 3.67
C GLN A 149 4.11 -13.28 3.35
N ALA A 150 4.32 -12.13 2.69
CA ALA A 150 5.66 -11.72 2.27
C ALA A 150 6.55 -11.31 3.45
N LYS A 151 5.98 -10.94 4.61
CA LYS A 151 6.73 -10.37 5.76
C LYS A 151 7.94 -11.21 6.15
N ASP A 152 7.76 -12.50 6.44
CA ASP A 152 8.83 -13.34 6.97
C ASP A 152 9.99 -13.46 5.97
N LYS A 153 9.65 -13.68 4.69
CA LYS A 153 10.65 -13.74 3.60
C LYS A 153 11.44 -12.44 3.45
N ILE A 154 10.78 -11.30 3.68
CA ILE A 154 11.41 -9.98 3.61
C ILE A 154 12.32 -9.76 4.82
N MET A 155 11.84 -10.10 6.02
CA MET A 155 12.62 -9.98 7.25
C MET A 155 13.88 -10.85 7.23
N ASP A 156 13.80 -12.06 6.66
CA ASP A 156 14.95 -12.94 6.47
C ASP A 156 16.01 -12.32 5.53
N LYS A 157 15.57 -11.67 4.44
CA LYS A 157 16.46 -10.93 3.54
C LYS A 157 17.11 -9.74 4.24
N ILE A 158 16.34 -8.95 4.97
CA ILE A 158 16.85 -7.81 5.76
C ILE A 158 17.89 -8.29 6.77
N SER A 159 17.61 -9.36 7.51
CA SER A 159 18.55 -9.94 8.46
C SER A 159 19.84 -10.39 7.77
N THR A 160 19.72 -11.11 6.64
CA THR A 160 20.88 -11.56 5.86
C THR A 160 21.75 -10.41 5.39
N PHE A 161 21.15 -9.35 4.84
CA PHE A 161 21.90 -8.17 4.37
C PHE A 161 22.50 -7.36 5.53
N SER A 162 21.82 -7.25 6.67
CA SER A 162 22.32 -6.53 7.84
C SER A 162 23.57 -7.15 8.46
N GLN A 163 23.82 -8.45 8.21
CA GLN A 163 25.01 -9.16 8.68
C GLN A 163 26.24 -8.92 7.77
N ILE A 164 26.06 -8.34 6.58
CA ILE A 164 27.16 -8.05 5.66
C ILE A 164 27.94 -6.84 6.18
N THR A 165 29.15 -7.08 6.66
CA THR A 165 30.09 -6.00 7.00
C THR A 165 30.89 -5.63 5.76
N LEU A 166 30.63 -4.46 5.19
CA LEU A 166 31.43 -3.94 4.08
C LEU A 166 32.85 -3.63 4.55
N THR A 167 33.84 -4.12 3.80
CA THR A 167 35.24 -3.73 4.02
C THR A 167 35.44 -2.27 3.61
N GLU A 168 36.51 -1.62 4.08
CA GLU A 168 36.84 -0.25 3.66
C GLU A 168 36.99 -0.14 2.14
N GLN A 169 37.48 -1.21 1.49
CA GLN A 169 37.62 -1.28 0.04
C GLN A 169 36.26 -1.32 -0.68
N ASP A 170 35.31 -2.08 -0.14
CA ASP A 170 33.94 -2.11 -0.67
C ASP A 170 33.27 -0.74 -0.52
N LYS A 171 33.41 -0.09 0.64
CA LYS A 171 32.85 1.25 0.89
C LYS A 171 33.38 2.27 -0.11
N ILE A 172 34.68 2.26 -0.39
CA ILE A 172 35.30 3.14 -1.38
C ILE A 172 34.76 2.83 -2.79
N SER A 173 34.61 1.55 -3.14
CA SER A 173 34.11 1.13 -4.46
C SER A 173 32.63 1.46 -4.69
N PHE A 174 31.80 1.53 -3.64
CA PHE A 174 30.39 1.90 -3.76
C PHE A 174 30.16 3.42 -3.70
N ALA A 175 31.15 4.20 -3.25
CA ALA A 175 31.07 5.66 -3.14
C ALA A 175 31.60 6.41 -4.37
N SER A 176 32.21 5.69 -5.32
CA SER A 176 32.70 6.20 -6.62
C SER A 176 31.66 6.06 -7.72
#